data_AF-A0A1G4JY42-F1
#
_entry.id   AF-A0A1G4JY42-F1
#
_cell.length_a   1.000
_cell.length_b   1.000
_cell.length_c   1.000
_cell.angle_alpha   90.00
_cell.angle_beta   90.00
_cell.angle_gamma   90.00
#
_symmetry.space_group_name_H-M   'P 1'
#
loop_
_entity.id
_entity.type
_entity.pdbx_description
1 polymer ?
#
loop_
_entity_poly.entity_id
_entity_poly.type
_entity_poly.pdbx_seq_one_letter_code
_entity_poly.pdbx_strand_id
1 'polypeptide(L)'
;MQFQNMLIAAAGLLQLSVAADSVQAFQKVEFSNVGFTGSYTPVTSIKNPDSDKCSCSVGSKEWFSGSNAPITDAVSVHIRGPLKLNKFAFYNASSFTVGNSGNSSSWNRVAYFDASSQTGDNVTFLTNAGTDSPVLGKALTFAGADGVSSSKSATLLADDTLIKSDQEYAIFSNISCPKSSTKNACGVYRKGIPAFHGFEADTKMFLFDFEMPKETQNNGSTFDYYDMPAIWLLNDHIPRTSQYPLNANCSCWASGCGEFDIFEVMNGTERNHLYSTFHTFQGIEDLGTGIQAGGYISRDTSSSMKGGVVFDSSGNTVVFVSNNTSFDDSISADALNSLLSSYDEKESYSTKLATISATAPSTTSKSNAYALFERGPGKVWFYAFTFLTSVAHTILF
;
A
#
# COMPACT_ATOMS: atom_id res chain seq x y z
N MET A 1 69.59 -19.97 -33.33
CA MET A 1 68.69 -21.14 -33.45
C MET A 1 67.86 -21.23 -32.18
N GLN A 2 66.53 -21.15 -32.33
CA GLN A 2 65.45 -21.57 -31.40
C GLN A 2 65.41 -20.91 -30.00
N PHE A 3 64.59 -19.87 -29.80
CA PHE A 3 63.15 -19.89 -29.44
C PHE A 3 62.82 -20.62 -28.14
N GLN A 4 62.52 -19.84 -27.09
CA GLN A 4 61.43 -20.18 -26.16
C GLN A 4 60.80 -18.90 -25.61
N ASN A 5 59.56 -18.68 -26.03
CA ASN A 5 58.65 -17.63 -25.57
C ASN A 5 58.19 -17.95 -24.14
N MET A 6 58.29 -16.99 -23.23
CA MET A 6 57.51 -16.97 -22.00
C MET A 6 56.64 -15.70 -22.02
N LEU A 7 55.43 -15.84 -22.57
CA LEU A 7 54.36 -14.86 -22.43
C LEU A 7 53.76 -15.02 -21.03
N ILE A 8 54.00 -14.05 -20.16
CA ILE A 8 53.24 -13.91 -18.91
C ILE A 8 51.93 -13.20 -19.28
N ALA A 9 50.84 -13.96 -19.34
CA ALA A 9 49.49 -13.41 -19.41
C ALA A 9 49.11 -12.88 -18.03
N ALA A 10 49.22 -11.56 -17.85
CA ALA A 10 48.61 -10.87 -16.71
C ALA A 10 47.09 -10.81 -16.95
N ALA A 11 46.37 -11.82 -16.47
CA ALA A 11 44.92 -11.75 -16.34
C ALA A 11 44.60 -10.73 -15.23
N GLY A 12 44.24 -9.51 -15.64
CA GLY A 12 43.65 -8.53 -14.74
C GLY A 12 42.32 -9.05 -14.23
N LEU A 13 42.29 -9.52 -12.97
CA LEU A 13 41.04 -9.57 -12.23
C LEU A 13 40.58 -8.11 -12.03
N LEU A 14 39.64 -7.65 -12.86
CA LEU A 14 38.74 -6.59 -12.43
C LEU A 14 37.93 -7.17 -11.28
N GLN A 15 38.35 -6.90 -10.05
CA GLN A 15 37.48 -6.98 -8.90
C GLN A 15 36.37 -5.96 -9.15
N LEU A 16 35.19 -6.44 -9.52
CA LEU A 16 33.94 -5.72 -9.27
C LEU A 16 33.82 -5.63 -7.74
N SER A 17 34.37 -4.57 -7.17
CA SER A 17 34.03 -4.16 -5.83
C SER A 17 32.58 -3.71 -5.87
N VAL A 18 31.67 -4.64 -5.60
CA VAL A 18 30.35 -4.28 -5.08
C VAL A 18 30.66 -3.58 -3.77
N ALA A 19 30.59 -2.26 -3.75
CA ALA A 19 30.62 -1.53 -2.49
C ALA A 19 29.46 -2.11 -1.67
N ALA A 20 29.79 -2.77 -0.56
CA ALA A 20 28.81 -3.03 0.46
C ALA A 20 28.45 -1.65 1.02
N ASP A 21 27.44 -1.01 0.42
CA ASP A 21 26.87 0.21 0.98
C ASP A 21 26.41 -0.14 2.39
N SER A 22 27.07 0.47 3.38
CA SER A 22 26.61 0.43 4.75
C SER A 22 25.19 0.98 4.79
N VAL A 23 24.25 0.18 5.29
CA VAL A 23 22.86 0.58 5.48
C VAL A 23 22.83 1.91 6.24
N GLN A 24 22.30 2.96 5.61
CA GLN A 24 22.32 4.34 6.10
C GLN A 24 20.87 4.85 6.28
N ALA A 25 20.70 5.77 7.22
CA ALA A 25 19.45 6.52 7.41
C ALA A 25 19.28 7.60 6.34
N PHE A 26 18.09 7.66 5.76
CA PHE A 26 17.67 8.63 4.76
C PHE A 26 16.34 9.28 5.18
N GLN A 27 15.97 10.38 4.52
CA GLN A 27 14.64 10.99 4.67
C GLN A 27 13.76 10.76 3.44
N LYS A 28 14.36 10.30 2.32
CA LYS A 28 13.69 9.96 1.07
C LYS A 28 14.25 8.67 0.48
N VAL A 29 13.37 7.77 0.04
CA VAL A 29 13.69 6.50 -0.60
C VAL A 29 12.96 6.43 -1.93
N GLU A 30 13.69 6.20 -3.02
CA GLU A 30 13.17 6.23 -4.38
C GLU A 30 13.38 4.89 -5.08
N PHE A 31 12.32 4.39 -5.72
CA PHE A 31 12.38 3.27 -6.65
C PHE A 31 12.06 3.80 -8.04
N SER A 32 12.90 3.47 -9.01
CA SER A 32 12.64 3.73 -10.42
C SER A 32 12.36 2.43 -11.17
N ASN A 33 11.72 2.55 -12.33
CA ASN A 33 11.30 1.40 -13.15
C ASN A 33 10.31 0.47 -12.42
N VAL A 34 9.44 1.01 -11.57
CA VAL A 34 8.38 0.25 -10.91
C VAL A 34 7.28 -0.06 -11.92
N GLY A 35 6.92 -1.34 -12.02
CA GLY A 35 5.90 -1.83 -12.94
C GLY A 35 6.43 -2.84 -13.94
N PHE A 36 5.65 -3.88 -14.18
CA PHE A 36 5.96 -4.93 -15.14
C PHE A 36 4.69 -5.59 -15.65
N THR A 37 4.80 -6.40 -16.71
CA THR A 37 3.69 -7.27 -17.14
C THR A 37 3.75 -8.57 -16.36
N GLY A 38 2.66 -8.91 -15.67
CA GLY A 38 2.56 -10.10 -14.84
C GLY A 38 1.12 -10.58 -14.72
N SER A 39 0.90 -11.55 -13.83
CA SER A 39 -0.42 -12.06 -13.54
C SER A 39 -0.50 -12.64 -12.14
N TYR A 40 -1.68 -12.59 -11.53
CA TYR A 40 -1.99 -13.31 -10.29
C TYR A 40 -3.23 -14.19 -10.48
N THR A 41 -3.53 -15.06 -9.52
CA THR A 41 -4.73 -15.90 -9.54
C THR A 41 -5.72 -15.42 -8.47
N PRO A 42 -6.88 -14.85 -8.85
CA PRO A 42 -7.86 -14.35 -7.90
C PRO A 42 -8.54 -15.51 -7.17
N VAL A 43 -9.00 -15.25 -5.94
CA VAL A 43 -9.90 -16.16 -5.23
C VAL A 43 -11.28 -16.10 -5.89
N THR A 44 -11.84 -17.26 -6.28
CA THR A 44 -13.15 -17.35 -6.95
C THR A 44 -14.22 -18.01 -6.11
N SER A 45 -13.87 -18.65 -5.00
CA SER A 45 -14.82 -19.25 -4.07
C SER A 45 -14.19 -19.47 -2.71
N ILE A 46 -14.95 -19.19 -1.65
CA ILE A 46 -14.63 -19.56 -0.26
C ILE A 46 -15.79 -20.43 0.25
N LYS A 47 -15.51 -21.68 0.59
CA LYS A 47 -16.52 -22.63 1.12
C LYS A 47 -16.28 -22.87 2.59
N ASN A 48 -17.36 -22.90 3.38
CA ASN A 48 -17.36 -23.14 4.83
C ASN A 48 -16.37 -22.25 5.61
N PRO A 49 -16.41 -20.91 5.41
CA PRO A 49 -15.38 -19.98 5.88
C PRO A 49 -15.10 -20.05 7.38
N ASP A 50 -16.09 -20.41 8.20
CA ASP A 50 -16.00 -20.37 9.66
C ASP A 50 -15.80 -21.78 10.27
N SER A 51 -15.23 -22.71 9.51
CA SER A 51 -14.99 -24.09 9.96
C SER A 51 -13.62 -24.61 9.55
N ASP A 52 -13.19 -25.70 10.20
CA ASP A 52 -12.00 -26.49 9.84
C ASP A 52 -12.09 -27.11 8.43
N LYS A 53 -13.29 -27.22 7.85
CA LYS A 53 -13.54 -27.66 6.48
C LYS A 53 -13.51 -26.52 5.46
N CYS A 54 -12.97 -25.35 5.85
CA CYS A 54 -12.83 -24.22 4.96
C CYS A 54 -11.92 -24.56 3.78
N SER A 55 -12.32 -24.15 2.58
CA SER A 55 -11.52 -24.31 1.36
C SER A 55 -11.72 -23.15 0.40
N CYS A 56 -10.64 -22.79 -0.29
CA CYS A 56 -10.64 -21.74 -1.30
C CYS A 56 -10.33 -22.32 -2.67
N SER A 57 -10.94 -21.75 -3.70
CA SER A 57 -10.63 -22.04 -5.10
C SER A 57 -10.15 -20.78 -5.77
N VAL A 58 -9.14 -20.92 -6.62
CA VAL A 58 -8.57 -19.83 -7.42
C VAL A 58 -9.05 -19.91 -8.86
N GLY A 59 -9.12 -18.75 -9.51
CA GLY A 59 -9.54 -18.60 -10.89
C GLY A 59 -8.40 -18.73 -11.89
N SER A 60 -8.72 -18.45 -13.15
CA SER A 60 -7.72 -18.20 -14.19
C SER A 60 -6.88 -16.97 -13.86
N LYS A 61 -5.65 -16.93 -14.39
CA LYS A 61 -4.74 -15.78 -14.26
C LYS A 61 -5.40 -14.47 -14.71
N GLU A 62 -5.40 -13.48 -13.82
CA GLU A 62 -5.69 -12.08 -14.13
C GLU A 62 -4.38 -11.36 -14.43
N TRP A 63 -4.32 -10.68 -15.57
CA TRP A 63 -3.10 -10.06 -16.09
C TRP A 63 -3.10 -8.56 -15.81
N PHE A 64 -1.95 -8.07 -15.37
CA PHE A 64 -1.68 -6.65 -15.16
C PHE A 64 -0.45 -6.22 -15.95
N SER A 65 -0.35 -4.92 -16.22
CA SER A 65 0.78 -4.32 -16.93
C SER A 65 0.79 -2.82 -16.73
N GLY A 66 1.97 -2.19 -16.89
CA GLY A 66 2.13 -0.75 -16.85
C GLY A 66 2.99 -0.29 -15.68
N SER A 67 3.24 1.01 -15.64
CA SER A 67 3.93 1.66 -14.51
C SER A 67 3.16 1.41 -13.21
N ASN A 68 3.88 1.19 -12.12
CA ASN A 68 3.34 0.89 -10.78
C ASN A 68 2.58 -0.44 -10.64
N ALA A 69 2.39 -1.22 -11.71
CA ALA A 69 1.68 -2.50 -11.63
C ALA A 69 2.49 -3.54 -10.82
N PRO A 70 1.84 -4.37 -9.97
CA PRO A 70 0.39 -4.54 -9.80
C PRO A 70 -0.28 -3.55 -8.83
N ILE A 71 0.48 -2.66 -8.18
CA ILE A 71 -0.04 -1.69 -7.20
C ILE A 71 -0.89 -0.60 -7.87
N THR A 72 -1.04 -0.57 -9.20
CA THR A 72 -2.04 0.25 -9.92
C THR A 72 -3.47 -0.07 -9.52
N ASP A 73 -3.74 -1.34 -9.24
CA ASP A 73 -5.04 -1.81 -8.78
C ASP A 73 -5.44 -1.16 -7.44
N ALA A 74 -6.71 -1.29 -7.05
CA ALA A 74 -7.19 -0.75 -5.79
C ALA A 74 -6.43 -1.36 -4.59
N VAL A 75 -5.91 -0.50 -3.72
CA VAL A 75 -5.19 -0.93 -2.50
C VAL A 75 -5.86 -0.44 -1.23
N SER A 76 -5.84 -1.28 -0.21
CA SER A 76 -6.16 -0.90 1.18
C SER A 76 -4.88 -0.51 1.91
N VAL A 77 -4.98 0.44 2.85
CA VAL A 77 -3.88 0.81 3.74
C VAL A 77 -3.96 -0.02 5.00
N HIS A 78 -2.83 -0.51 5.50
CA HIS A 78 -2.73 -1.33 6.71
C HIS A 78 -1.77 -0.68 7.68
N ILE A 79 -2.11 -0.77 8.97
CA ILE A 79 -1.36 -0.14 10.05
C ILE A 79 -1.18 -1.15 11.17
N ARG A 80 0.08 -1.35 11.60
CA ARG A 80 0.48 -2.20 12.72
C ARG A 80 1.18 -1.37 13.80
N GLY A 81 0.88 -1.66 15.05
CA GLY A 81 1.44 -0.96 16.19
C GLY A 81 2.82 -1.45 16.64
N PRO A 82 3.46 -0.74 17.59
CA PRO A 82 2.94 0.43 18.31
C PRO A 82 2.90 1.71 17.46
N LEU A 83 1.69 2.26 17.25
CA LEU A 83 1.48 3.36 16.30
C LEU A 83 0.23 4.19 16.67
N LYS A 84 0.31 5.52 16.49
CA LYS A 84 -0.85 6.43 16.51
C LYS A 84 -0.99 7.12 15.17
N LEU A 85 -2.18 7.10 14.59
CA LEU A 85 -2.47 7.79 13.34
C LEU A 85 -3.20 9.10 13.66
N ASN A 86 -2.56 10.23 13.41
CA ASN A 86 -3.13 11.54 13.63
C ASN A 86 -3.93 12.00 12.40
N LYS A 87 -3.35 11.80 11.20
CA LYS A 87 -3.99 12.14 9.92
C LYS A 87 -3.65 11.14 8.84
N PHE A 88 -4.60 10.94 7.93
CA PHE A 88 -4.41 10.20 6.69
C PHE A 88 -5.02 10.98 5.53
N ALA A 89 -4.36 10.94 4.37
CA ALA A 89 -4.94 11.43 3.13
C ALA A 89 -4.52 10.58 1.94
N PHE A 90 -5.47 10.38 1.02
CA PHE A 90 -5.22 9.80 -0.30
C PHE A 90 -5.48 10.83 -1.38
N TYR A 91 -4.57 10.93 -2.33
CA TYR A 91 -4.65 11.83 -3.47
C TYR A 91 -4.50 11.09 -4.79
N ASN A 92 -5.12 11.63 -5.83
CA ASN A 92 -4.82 11.27 -7.20
C ASN A 92 -4.48 12.49 -8.05
N ALA A 93 -3.79 12.24 -9.16
CA ALA A 93 -3.52 13.21 -10.20
C ALA A 93 -3.75 12.54 -11.56
N SER A 94 -4.05 13.33 -12.60
CA SER A 94 -4.22 12.79 -13.95
C SER A 94 -2.89 12.40 -14.61
N SER A 95 -1.82 13.06 -14.20
CA SER A 95 -0.43 12.81 -14.57
C SER A 95 0.46 13.54 -13.58
N PHE A 96 1.57 12.94 -13.16
CA PHE A 96 2.61 13.57 -12.39
C PHE A 96 3.92 12.83 -12.65
N THR A 97 5.01 13.56 -12.84
CA THR A 97 6.36 13.00 -12.93
C THR A 97 7.24 13.74 -11.95
N VAL A 98 7.91 12.98 -11.08
CA VAL A 98 8.84 13.55 -10.09
C VAL A 98 9.92 14.35 -10.82
N GLY A 99 10.18 15.58 -10.35
CA GLY A 99 11.17 16.49 -10.94
C GLY A 99 10.72 17.17 -12.23
N ASN A 100 9.47 16.99 -12.67
CA ASN A 100 8.93 17.65 -13.87
C ASN A 100 7.51 18.19 -13.65
N SER A 101 7.41 19.48 -13.36
CA SER A 101 6.10 20.14 -13.21
C SER A 101 5.41 20.48 -14.53
N GLY A 102 6.14 20.66 -15.63
CA GLY A 102 5.60 21.20 -16.89
C GLY A 102 4.50 20.36 -17.54
N ASN A 103 4.50 19.05 -17.28
CA ASN A 103 3.48 18.10 -17.75
C ASN A 103 2.71 17.42 -16.60
N SER A 104 2.86 17.94 -15.39
CA SER A 104 2.24 17.39 -14.19
C SER A 104 0.98 18.16 -13.82
N SER A 105 -0.07 17.44 -13.46
CA SER A 105 -1.31 18.00 -12.94
C SER A 105 -1.27 18.15 -11.42
N SER A 106 -2.09 19.05 -10.89
CA SER A 106 -2.31 19.15 -9.45
C SER A 106 -2.94 17.87 -8.89
N TRP A 107 -2.62 17.59 -7.64
CA TRP A 107 -3.15 16.49 -6.85
C TRP A 107 -4.43 16.91 -6.15
N ASN A 108 -5.46 16.07 -6.21
CA ASN A 108 -6.73 16.30 -5.52
C ASN A 108 -6.87 15.30 -4.37
N ARG A 109 -7.24 15.78 -3.19
CA ARG A 109 -7.53 14.94 -2.03
C ARG A 109 -8.85 14.20 -2.26
N VAL A 110 -8.80 12.87 -2.20
CA VAL A 110 -9.93 11.97 -2.48
C VAL A 110 -10.44 11.28 -1.22
N ALA A 111 -9.56 11.11 -0.22
CA ALA A 111 -9.94 10.66 1.11
C ALA A 111 -9.12 11.41 2.17
N TYR A 112 -9.73 11.63 3.32
CA TYR A 112 -9.11 12.33 4.44
C TYR A 112 -9.60 11.79 5.78
N PHE A 113 -8.69 11.74 6.74
CA PHE A 113 -8.98 11.50 8.14
C PHE A 113 -8.13 12.43 8.99
N ASP A 114 -8.73 12.99 10.04
CA ASP A 114 -8.07 13.78 11.07
C ASP A 114 -8.68 13.45 12.43
N ALA A 115 -7.88 12.79 13.27
CA ALA A 115 -8.33 12.29 14.57
C ALA A 115 -8.71 13.44 15.52
N SER A 116 -7.94 14.53 15.52
CA SER A 116 -8.15 15.66 16.44
C SER A 116 -9.46 16.40 16.17
N SER A 117 -9.78 16.63 14.89
CA SER A 117 -11.02 17.29 14.47
C SER A 117 -12.19 16.32 14.30
N GLN A 118 -11.93 15.01 14.42
CA GLN A 118 -12.88 13.93 14.12
C GLN A 118 -13.49 14.08 12.72
N THR A 119 -12.66 14.47 11.74
CA THR A 119 -13.05 14.56 10.33
C THR A 119 -12.75 13.25 9.62
N GLY A 120 -13.69 12.75 8.83
CA GLY A 120 -13.51 11.55 8.03
C GLY A 120 -14.29 11.64 6.72
N ASP A 121 -13.55 11.79 5.62
CA ASP A 121 -14.08 11.86 4.27
C ASP A 121 -13.57 10.67 3.46
N ASN A 122 -14.50 9.85 2.96
CA ASN A 122 -14.18 8.67 2.14
C ASN A 122 -13.19 7.69 2.81
N VAL A 123 -13.34 7.46 4.12
CA VAL A 123 -12.54 6.52 4.90
C VAL A 123 -13.44 5.56 5.69
N THR A 124 -13.02 4.30 5.77
CA THR A 124 -13.61 3.28 6.63
C THR A 124 -12.50 2.51 7.32
N PHE A 125 -12.51 2.49 8.66
CA PHE A 125 -11.58 1.69 9.47
C PHE A 125 -12.15 0.30 9.72
N LEU A 126 -11.40 -0.72 9.32
CA LEU A 126 -11.71 -2.13 9.53
C LEU A 126 -10.60 -2.80 10.34
N THR A 127 -10.91 -3.80 11.15
CA THR A 127 -9.91 -4.54 11.93
C THR A 127 -10.12 -6.04 11.80
N ASN A 128 -9.05 -6.81 12.02
CA ASN A 128 -9.06 -8.27 12.08
C ASN A 128 -9.59 -8.78 13.43
N ALA A 129 -10.75 -8.27 13.88
CA ALA A 129 -11.44 -8.67 15.11
C ALA A 129 -12.78 -9.36 14.86
N GLY A 130 -13.07 -9.72 13.59
CA GLY A 130 -14.24 -10.48 13.20
C GLY A 130 -14.11 -11.98 13.50
N THR A 131 -15.02 -12.77 12.93
CA THR A 131 -15.06 -14.23 13.12
C THR A 131 -13.72 -14.88 12.77
N ASP A 132 -13.17 -15.61 13.73
CA ASP A 132 -11.93 -16.35 13.54
C ASP A 132 -12.19 -17.66 12.79
N SER A 133 -11.35 -17.92 11.79
CA SER A 133 -11.42 -19.10 10.93
C SER A 133 -10.13 -19.90 11.08
N PRO A 134 -10.20 -21.21 11.33
CA PRO A 134 -9.01 -22.06 11.38
C PRO A 134 -8.21 -22.10 10.07
N VAL A 135 -8.73 -21.60 8.95
CA VAL A 135 -8.05 -21.61 7.64
C VAL A 135 -7.79 -20.20 7.11
N LEU A 136 -8.73 -19.27 7.33
CA LEU A 136 -8.67 -17.91 6.79
C LEU A 136 -8.12 -16.88 7.79
N GLY A 137 -7.90 -17.28 9.04
CA GLY A 137 -7.65 -16.35 10.15
C GLY A 137 -8.85 -15.47 10.46
N LYS A 138 -8.60 -14.37 11.17
CA LYS A 138 -9.64 -13.44 11.62
C LYS A 138 -10.23 -12.65 10.47
N ALA A 139 -11.55 -12.49 10.47
CA ALA A 139 -12.27 -11.73 9.45
C ALA A 139 -12.15 -10.22 9.70
N LEU A 140 -12.29 -9.44 8.63
CA LEU A 140 -12.56 -8.01 8.76
C LEU A 140 -13.91 -7.78 9.46
N THR A 141 -13.93 -6.77 10.31
CA THR A 141 -15.12 -6.15 10.89
C THR A 141 -14.87 -4.64 10.99
N PHE A 142 -15.90 -3.84 11.26
CA PHE A 142 -15.67 -2.42 11.54
C PHE A 142 -14.79 -2.27 12.77
N ALA A 143 -13.79 -1.40 12.70
CA ALA A 143 -13.00 -1.04 13.87
C ALA A 143 -13.84 -0.17 14.82
N GLY A 144 -13.62 -0.35 16.12
CA GLY A 144 -14.02 0.62 17.14
C GLY A 144 -13.13 1.86 17.10
N ALA A 145 -13.45 2.85 17.95
CA ALA A 145 -12.66 4.07 18.04
C ALA A 145 -11.22 3.83 18.54
N ASP A 146 -10.95 2.68 19.16
CA ASP A 146 -9.61 2.22 19.55
C ASP A 146 -8.81 1.56 18.40
N GLY A 147 -9.40 1.48 17.20
CA GLY A 147 -8.82 0.85 16.02
C GLY A 147 -8.85 -0.68 16.01
N VAL A 148 -8.97 -1.33 17.17
CA VAL A 148 -8.68 -2.77 17.31
C VAL A 148 -9.89 -3.59 17.76
N SER A 149 -10.84 -2.98 18.47
CA SER A 149 -12.08 -3.66 18.85
C SER A 149 -13.05 -3.75 17.68
N SER A 150 -13.98 -4.70 17.71
CA SER A 150 -15.06 -4.74 16.73
C SER A 150 -16.15 -3.72 17.07
N SER A 151 -16.59 -2.97 16.07
CA SER A 151 -17.80 -2.13 16.09
C SER A 151 -18.91 -2.73 15.23
N LYS A 152 -20.14 -2.27 15.43
CA LYS A 152 -21.31 -2.66 14.60
C LYS A 152 -21.47 -1.78 13.35
N SER A 153 -20.81 -0.64 13.32
CA SER A 153 -20.90 0.35 12.24
C SER A 153 -19.56 1.07 12.06
N ALA A 154 -19.36 1.69 10.91
CA ALA A 154 -18.20 2.55 10.66
C ALA A 154 -18.03 3.56 11.81
N THR A 155 -16.83 3.64 12.34
CA THR A 155 -16.44 4.48 13.48
C THR A 155 -15.07 5.07 13.15
N LEU A 156 -14.89 6.37 13.38
CA LEU A 156 -13.57 7.00 13.25
C LEU A 156 -12.72 6.65 14.48
N LEU A 157 -11.41 6.61 14.30
CA LEU A 157 -10.50 6.46 15.43
C LEU A 157 -10.63 7.68 16.36
N ALA A 158 -10.60 7.44 17.67
CA ALA A 158 -10.52 8.53 18.63
C ALA A 158 -9.16 9.23 18.49
N ASP A 159 -9.11 10.50 18.90
CA ASP A 159 -7.84 11.20 19.06
C ASP A 159 -6.91 10.46 20.05
N ASP A 160 -5.60 10.54 19.83
CA ASP A 160 -4.56 9.86 20.63
C ASP A 160 -4.70 8.33 20.72
N THR A 161 -5.37 7.69 19.76
CA THR A 161 -5.52 6.23 19.72
C THR A 161 -4.18 5.55 19.42
N LEU A 162 -3.62 4.91 20.45
CA LEU A 162 -2.42 4.06 20.35
C LEU A 162 -2.82 2.59 20.19
N ILE A 163 -2.55 2.04 19.01
CA ILE A 163 -2.51 0.58 18.83
C ILE A 163 -1.13 0.07 19.28
N LYS A 164 -1.08 -1.12 19.87
CA LYS A 164 0.14 -1.75 20.44
C LYS A 164 0.76 -2.76 19.48
N SER A 165 1.85 -3.41 19.88
CA SER A 165 2.44 -4.53 19.13
C SER A 165 1.39 -5.59 18.78
N ASP A 166 1.50 -6.16 17.59
CA ASP A 166 0.56 -7.11 16.94
C ASP A 166 -0.85 -6.60 16.66
N GLN A 167 -1.19 -5.40 17.13
CA GLN A 167 -2.49 -4.83 16.85
C GLN A 167 -2.48 -4.19 15.48
N GLU A 168 -3.53 -4.45 14.72
CA GLU A 168 -3.65 -4.01 13.34
C GLU A 168 -5.06 -3.53 12.99
N TYR A 169 -5.11 -2.57 12.07
CA TYR A 169 -6.32 -2.21 11.35
C TYR A 169 -5.99 -1.80 9.92
N ALA A 170 -7.02 -1.74 9.10
CA ALA A 170 -6.96 -1.34 7.71
C ALA A 170 -7.88 -0.14 7.44
N ILE A 171 -7.49 0.68 6.47
CA ILE A 171 -8.25 1.82 5.96
C ILE A 171 -8.67 1.52 4.52
N PHE A 172 -9.97 1.60 4.29
CA PHE A 172 -10.61 1.51 2.97
C PHE A 172 -11.32 2.81 2.64
N SER A 173 -11.79 2.94 1.41
CA SER A 173 -12.76 3.98 1.05
C SER A 173 -14.09 3.78 1.80
N ASN A 174 -15.03 4.73 1.66
CA ASN A 174 -16.42 4.52 2.12
C ASN A 174 -17.34 3.92 1.05
N ILE A 175 -16.78 3.52 -0.10
CA ILE A 175 -17.54 2.94 -1.22
C ILE A 175 -17.74 1.45 -0.96
N SER A 176 -18.97 1.06 -0.64
CA SER A 176 -19.31 -0.34 -0.38
C SER A 176 -19.19 -1.20 -1.63
N CYS A 177 -18.66 -2.41 -1.45
CA CYS A 177 -18.61 -3.40 -2.51
C CYS A 177 -20.02 -3.86 -2.91
N PRO A 178 -20.25 -4.16 -4.21
CA PRO A 178 -21.41 -4.94 -4.62
C PRO A 178 -21.33 -6.36 -4.04
N LYS A 179 -22.41 -7.14 -4.21
CA LYS A 179 -22.47 -8.53 -3.72
C LYS A 179 -21.27 -9.36 -4.22
N SER A 180 -20.62 -10.06 -3.29
CA SER A 180 -19.53 -11.02 -3.52
C SER A 180 -19.79 -11.91 -4.73
N SER A 181 -18.95 -11.79 -5.76
CA SER A 181 -19.03 -12.55 -7.00
C SER A 181 -17.79 -12.32 -7.85
N THR A 182 -17.36 -13.31 -8.61
CA THR A 182 -16.31 -13.17 -9.63
C THR A 182 -16.67 -12.24 -10.79
N LYS A 183 -17.95 -11.82 -10.89
CA LYS A 183 -18.45 -10.94 -11.97
C LYS A 183 -18.64 -9.49 -11.53
N ASN A 184 -18.55 -9.21 -10.23
CA ASN A 184 -18.79 -7.90 -9.68
C ASN A 184 -17.48 -7.28 -9.23
N ALA A 185 -17.46 -5.96 -9.05
CA ALA A 185 -16.33 -5.28 -8.42
C ALA A 185 -16.07 -5.83 -6.99
N CYS A 186 -14.85 -5.69 -6.48
CA CYS A 186 -14.33 -6.33 -5.26
C CYS A 186 -14.17 -7.87 -5.30
N GLY A 187 -14.64 -8.54 -6.36
CA GLY A 187 -14.50 -9.99 -6.52
C GLY A 187 -15.20 -10.80 -5.43
N VAL A 188 -14.55 -11.90 -5.03
CA VAL A 188 -15.02 -12.75 -3.93
C VAL A 188 -14.42 -12.26 -2.63
N TYR A 189 -15.27 -12.13 -1.61
CA TYR A 189 -14.90 -11.79 -0.25
C TYR A 189 -15.67 -12.67 0.76
N ARG A 190 -15.19 -12.74 2.01
CA ARG A 190 -15.77 -13.57 3.07
C ARG A 190 -17.24 -13.22 3.31
N LYS A 191 -18.07 -14.23 3.59
CA LYS A 191 -19.49 -13.98 3.89
C LYS A 191 -19.62 -13.26 5.23
N GLY A 192 -20.42 -12.19 5.26
CA GLY A 192 -20.82 -11.52 6.50
C GLY A 192 -19.89 -10.41 6.98
N ILE A 193 -18.78 -10.15 6.28
CA ILE A 193 -17.89 -9.01 6.60
C ILE A 193 -18.41 -7.71 5.97
N PRO A 194 -18.09 -6.53 6.55
CA PRO A 194 -18.07 -5.29 5.80
C PRO A 194 -17.05 -5.39 4.65
N ALA A 195 -17.44 -4.94 3.46
CA ALA A 195 -16.58 -4.96 2.28
C ALA A 195 -16.67 -3.62 1.55
N PHE A 196 -15.51 -2.98 1.37
CA PHE A 196 -15.36 -1.69 0.73
C PHE A 196 -14.27 -1.76 -0.33
N HIS A 197 -14.33 -0.85 -1.29
CA HIS A 197 -13.25 -0.65 -2.26
C HIS A 197 -12.03 -0.04 -1.56
N GLY A 198 -10.84 -0.45 -1.99
CA GLY A 198 -9.60 0.27 -1.69
C GLY A 198 -9.50 1.58 -2.47
N PHE A 199 -8.32 2.16 -2.42
CA PHE A 199 -7.95 3.38 -3.13
C PHE A 199 -7.27 3.03 -4.45
N GLU A 200 -7.83 3.49 -5.56
CA GLU A 200 -7.39 3.16 -6.91
C GLU A 200 -7.03 4.45 -7.69
N ALA A 201 -5.87 4.43 -8.34
CA ALA A 201 -5.46 5.39 -9.38
C ALA A 201 -4.06 5.00 -9.93
N ASP A 202 -3.81 5.31 -11.21
CA ASP A 202 -2.50 5.08 -11.83
C ASP A 202 -1.41 5.96 -11.20
N THR A 203 -1.74 7.23 -10.95
CA THR A 203 -0.90 8.23 -10.30
C THR A 203 -1.54 8.64 -8.99
N LYS A 204 -0.94 8.21 -7.88
CA LYS A 204 -1.53 8.28 -6.55
C LYS A 204 -0.50 8.62 -5.48
N MET A 205 -0.99 9.19 -4.39
CA MET A 205 -0.17 9.53 -3.23
C MET A 205 -0.94 9.25 -1.95
N PHE A 206 -0.26 8.64 -0.98
CA PHE A 206 -0.79 8.43 0.37
C PHE A 206 0.07 9.23 1.34
N LEU A 207 -0.56 10.06 2.18
CA LEU A 207 0.09 10.88 3.19
C LEU A 207 -0.42 10.54 4.59
N PHE A 208 0.48 10.62 5.56
CA PHE A 208 0.29 10.22 6.94
C PHE A 208 0.93 11.25 7.89
N ASP A 209 0.23 11.55 8.97
CA ASP A 209 0.78 12.19 10.18
C ASP A 209 0.63 11.15 11.29
N PHE A 210 1.74 10.64 11.83
CA PHE A 210 1.74 9.45 12.67
C PHE A 210 2.87 9.45 13.70
N GLU A 211 2.64 8.79 14.83
CA GLU A 211 3.68 8.52 15.84
C GLU A 211 3.96 7.01 15.89
N MET A 212 5.21 6.62 16.05
CA MET A 212 5.62 5.22 16.26
C MET A 212 6.40 5.08 17.59
N PRO A 213 5.76 5.27 18.74
CA PRO A 213 6.44 5.22 20.05
C PRO A 213 6.96 3.82 20.34
N LYS A 214 7.96 3.70 21.21
CA LYS A 214 8.46 2.38 21.65
C LYS A 214 7.37 1.60 22.37
N GLU A 215 7.32 0.29 22.13
CA GLU A 215 6.48 -0.60 22.93
C GLU A 215 6.87 -0.52 24.42
N THR A 216 5.86 -0.50 25.28
CA THR A 216 6.01 -0.44 26.74
C THR A 216 5.61 -1.75 27.43
N GLN A 217 4.91 -2.64 26.72
CA GLN A 217 4.63 -3.99 27.20
C GLN A 217 5.94 -4.79 27.32
N ASN A 218 5.98 -5.79 28.20
CA ASN A 218 7.14 -6.65 28.31
C ASN A 218 7.26 -7.52 27.06
N ASN A 219 8.44 -7.52 26.42
CA ASN A 219 8.74 -8.45 25.34
C ASN A 219 8.59 -9.90 25.84
N GLY A 220 7.87 -10.72 25.08
CA GLY A 220 7.59 -12.11 25.40
C GLY A 220 7.18 -12.88 24.15
N SER A 221 7.21 -14.22 24.25
CA SER A 221 6.90 -15.13 23.13
C SER A 221 5.43 -15.13 22.70
N THR A 222 4.61 -14.26 23.28
CA THR A 222 3.21 -14.07 22.90
C THR A 222 3.03 -13.08 21.76
N PHE A 223 4.10 -12.37 21.39
CA PHE A 223 4.08 -11.42 20.28
C PHE A 223 4.69 -12.03 19.03
N ASP A 224 4.02 -11.84 17.89
CA ASP A 224 4.58 -12.16 16.58
C ASP A 224 5.47 -11.02 16.08
N TYR A 225 5.10 -9.76 16.37
CA TYR A 225 5.70 -8.52 15.88
C TYR A 225 5.88 -7.49 17.02
N TYR A 226 6.57 -7.89 18.09
CA TYR A 226 6.87 -6.99 19.23
C TYR A 226 7.68 -5.76 18.79
N ASP A 227 7.17 -4.55 19.05
CA ASP A 227 7.80 -3.26 18.72
C ASP A 227 8.23 -3.14 17.25
N MET A 228 7.38 -3.63 16.36
CA MET A 228 7.58 -3.64 14.91
C MET A 228 6.41 -2.94 14.19
N PRO A 229 6.22 -1.63 14.38
CA PRO A 229 5.14 -0.91 13.72
C PRO A 229 5.36 -0.87 12.20
N ALA A 230 4.25 -0.76 11.47
CA ALA A 230 4.32 -0.60 10.03
C ALA A 230 3.11 0.12 9.44
N ILE A 231 3.32 0.74 8.27
CA ILE A 231 2.28 1.27 7.39
C ILE A 231 2.56 0.71 5.99
N TRP A 232 1.60 -0.05 5.44
CA TRP A 232 1.76 -0.70 4.14
C TRP A 232 0.47 -0.71 3.33
N LEU A 233 0.60 -1.11 2.07
CA LEU A 233 -0.47 -1.20 1.09
C LEU A 233 -0.63 -2.65 0.65
N LEU A 234 -1.87 -3.16 0.70
CA LEU A 234 -2.23 -4.44 0.11
C LEU A 234 -3.19 -4.22 -1.04
N ASN A 235 -3.07 -5.01 -2.11
CA ASN A 235 -4.18 -5.20 -3.04
C ASN A 235 -5.45 -5.49 -2.23
N ASP A 236 -6.51 -4.72 -2.47
CA ASP A 236 -7.67 -4.66 -1.59
C ASP A 236 -8.49 -5.98 -1.56
N HIS A 237 -8.21 -6.91 -2.49
CA HIS A 237 -8.73 -8.26 -2.46
C HIS A 237 -8.18 -9.08 -1.28
N ILE A 238 -6.92 -8.90 -0.91
CA ILE A 238 -6.22 -9.68 0.12
C ILE A 238 -6.98 -9.66 1.46
N PRO A 239 -7.20 -8.50 2.10
CA PRO A 239 -7.89 -8.47 3.39
C PRO A 239 -9.37 -8.84 3.31
N ARG A 240 -10.01 -8.69 2.15
CA ARG A 240 -11.40 -9.13 1.93
C ARG A 240 -11.55 -10.65 1.88
N THR A 241 -10.50 -11.39 1.51
CA THR A 241 -10.48 -12.86 1.51
C THR A 241 -9.79 -13.42 2.74
N SER A 242 -8.50 -13.16 2.90
CA SER A 242 -7.68 -13.58 4.04
C SER A 242 -6.30 -12.93 3.92
N GLN A 243 -5.95 -12.08 4.89
CA GLN A 243 -4.64 -11.45 4.98
C GLN A 243 -3.56 -12.44 5.43
N TYR A 244 -3.88 -13.25 6.44
CA TYR A 244 -2.97 -14.25 7.01
C TYR A 244 -3.55 -15.68 6.87
N PRO A 245 -3.65 -16.22 5.64
CA PRO A 245 -4.22 -17.54 5.44
C PRO A 245 -3.25 -18.65 5.84
N LEU A 246 -3.78 -19.76 6.36
CA LEU A 246 -3.02 -21.02 6.44
C LEU A 246 -2.95 -21.76 5.09
N ASN A 247 -3.86 -21.43 4.17
CA ASN A 247 -3.88 -21.94 2.80
C ASN A 247 -3.66 -20.79 1.82
N ALA A 248 -2.50 -20.77 1.15
CA ALA A 248 -2.13 -19.72 0.20
C ALA A 248 -3.19 -19.45 -0.89
N ASN A 249 -4.00 -20.43 -1.29
CA ASN A 249 -5.08 -20.24 -2.27
C ASN A 249 -6.24 -19.36 -1.78
N CYS A 250 -6.26 -18.99 -0.50
CA CYS A 250 -7.26 -18.11 0.11
C CYS A 250 -6.88 -16.63 0.04
N SER A 251 -5.72 -16.31 -0.52
CA SER A 251 -5.27 -14.95 -0.77
C SER A 251 -4.65 -14.86 -2.15
N CYS A 252 -4.87 -13.75 -2.87
CA CYS A 252 -4.15 -13.53 -4.11
C CYS A 252 -2.67 -13.18 -3.88
N TRP A 253 -2.28 -12.84 -2.64
CA TRP A 253 -0.93 -12.37 -2.29
C TRP A 253 0.15 -13.33 -2.78
N ALA A 254 0.04 -14.62 -2.43
CA ALA A 254 1.01 -15.65 -2.80
C ALA A 254 1.13 -15.87 -4.33
N SER A 255 0.16 -15.37 -5.10
CA SER A 255 0.17 -15.40 -6.56
C SER A 255 0.57 -14.08 -7.20
N GLY A 256 0.88 -13.04 -6.41
CA GLY A 256 1.52 -11.82 -6.89
C GLY A 256 0.56 -10.66 -7.19
N CYS A 257 -0.59 -10.55 -6.51
CA CYS A 257 -1.49 -9.40 -6.69
C CYS A 257 -0.95 -8.09 -6.08
N GLY A 258 0.11 -8.15 -5.29
CA GLY A 258 0.92 -7.01 -4.90
C GLY A 258 0.72 -6.54 -3.46
N GLU A 259 1.84 -6.14 -2.87
CA GLU A 259 1.95 -5.41 -1.61
C GLU A 259 3.14 -4.44 -1.69
N PHE A 260 3.01 -3.31 -0.99
CA PHE A 260 4.09 -2.34 -0.83
C PHE A 260 4.12 -1.78 0.59
N ASP A 261 5.22 -2.04 1.29
CA ASP A 261 5.49 -1.48 2.61
C ASP A 261 6.08 -0.09 2.45
N ILE A 262 5.42 0.89 3.05
CA ILE A 262 5.87 2.28 2.99
C ILE A 262 6.88 2.50 4.10
N PHE A 263 6.48 2.18 5.32
CA PHE A 263 7.29 2.30 6.52
C PHE A 263 7.15 1.03 7.33
N GLU A 264 8.14 0.15 7.34
CA GLU A 264 8.09 -1.08 8.13
C GLU A 264 9.37 -1.32 8.93
N VAL A 265 9.19 -1.62 10.22
CA VAL A 265 10.24 -2.29 11.00
C VAL A 265 10.23 -3.77 10.65
N MET A 266 11.27 -4.23 9.96
CA MET A 266 11.34 -5.59 9.41
C MET A 266 11.64 -6.67 10.45
N ASN A 267 12.37 -6.34 11.53
CA ASN A 267 12.80 -7.36 12.48
C ASN A 267 13.13 -6.83 13.88
N GLY A 268 13.34 -7.81 14.77
CA GLY A 268 13.65 -7.63 16.17
C GLY A 268 14.88 -6.78 16.51
N THR A 269 15.86 -6.74 15.61
CA THR A 269 17.17 -6.13 15.82
C THR A 269 17.27 -4.72 15.25
N GLU A 270 16.33 -4.31 14.41
CA GLU A 270 16.34 -3.05 13.67
C GLU A 270 15.12 -2.19 13.96
N ARG A 271 14.69 -2.16 15.22
CA ARG A 271 13.44 -1.51 15.69
C ARG A 271 13.28 -0.04 15.37
N ASN A 272 14.38 0.63 15.01
CA ASN A 272 14.40 2.05 14.70
C ASN A 272 14.58 2.32 13.20
N HIS A 273 14.54 1.29 12.34
CA HIS A 273 14.72 1.42 10.89
C HIS A 273 13.39 1.08 10.20
N LEU A 274 12.87 2.05 9.44
CA LEU A 274 11.68 1.90 8.60
C LEU A 274 12.13 1.66 7.17
N TYR A 275 11.95 0.42 6.72
CA TYR A 275 12.25 0.02 5.36
C TYR A 275 11.01 0.13 4.47
N SER A 276 11.25 0.35 3.18
CA SER A 276 10.22 0.27 2.15
C SER A 276 10.50 -0.94 1.27
N THR A 277 9.47 -1.71 0.95
CA THR A 277 9.63 -3.03 0.31
C THR A 277 8.51 -3.28 -0.68
N PHE A 278 8.86 -3.72 -1.89
CA PHE A 278 7.89 -4.25 -2.84
C PHE A 278 7.75 -5.76 -2.70
N HIS A 279 6.54 -6.24 -2.47
CA HIS A 279 6.21 -7.67 -2.50
C HIS A 279 5.52 -7.97 -3.85
N THR A 280 6.35 -8.11 -4.89
CA THR A 280 5.92 -8.42 -6.26
C THR A 280 6.93 -9.35 -6.93
N PHE A 281 6.55 -9.98 -8.04
CA PHE A 281 7.48 -10.80 -8.83
C PHE A 281 8.40 -9.99 -9.76
N GLN A 282 8.60 -8.69 -9.50
CA GLN A 282 9.45 -7.85 -10.34
C GLN A 282 10.94 -8.13 -10.11
N GLY A 283 11.46 -9.17 -10.77
CA GLY A 283 12.88 -9.53 -10.70
C GLY A 283 13.26 -10.43 -9.52
N ILE A 284 12.27 -10.94 -8.79
CA ILE A 284 12.43 -11.95 -7.72
C ILE A 284 11.39 -13.06 -7.89
N GLU A 285 11.66 -14.24 -7.33
CA GLU A 285 10.75 -15.40 -7.36
C GLU A 285 10.08 -15.68 -6.01
N ASP A 286 10.62 -15.13 -4.92
CA ASP A 286 10.08 -15.30 -3.57
C ASP A 286 9.49 -13.99 -3.06
N LEU A 287 8.15 -13.92 -3.03
CA LEU A 287 7.45 -12.75 -2.51
C LEU A 287 7.76 -12.52 -1.03
N GLY A 288 8.03 -13.55 -0.22
CA GLY A 288 8.28 -13.38 1.21
C GLY A 288 9.54 -12.58 1.52
N THR A 289 10.56 -12.70 0.67
CA THR A 289 11.79 -11.89 0.78
C THR A 289 11.54 -10.42 0.40
N GLY A 290 10.66 -10.17 -0.57
CA GLY A 290 10.39 -8.82 -1.07
C GLY A 290 11.59 -8.18 -1.77
N ILE A 291 11.38 -6.97 -2.29
CA ILE A 291 12.41 -6.12 -2.91
C ILE A 291 12.61 -4.90 -2.01
N GLN A 292 13.34 -5.10 -0.94
CA GLN A 292 13.59 -4.07 0.07
C GLN A 292 14.56 -3.01 -0.47
N ALA A 293 14.32 -1.74 -0.15
CA ALA A 293 15.34 -0.71 -0.33
C ALA A 293 16.58 -0.99 0.52
N GLY A 294 17.77 -0.70 -0.02
CA GLY A 294 19.03 -0.79 0.73
C GLY A 294 19.23 0.32 1.78
N GLY A 295 18.36 1.34 1.78
CA GLY A 295 18.31 2.40 2.78
C GLY A 295 17.01 2.36 3.60
N TYR A 296 17.03 2.99 4.77
CA TYR A 296 15.87 3.10 5.66
C TYR A 296 15.61 4.54 6.05
N ILE A 297 14.37 4.83 6.47
CA ILE A 297 14.02 6.05 7.18
C ILE A 297 14.12 5.76 8.69
N SER A 298 14.77 6.63 9.45
CA SER A 298 14.85 6.46 10.91
C SER A 298 13.47 6.64 11.53
N ARG A 299 13.05 5.66 12.33
CA ARG A 299 11.85 5.76 13.19
C ARG A 299 12.12 6.77 14.31
N ASP A 300 11.36 7.85 14.36
CA ASP A 300 11.30 8.71 15.53
C ASP A 300 10.30 8.14 16.53
N THR A 301 10.80 7.74 17.71
CA THR A 301 9.96 7.15 18.76
C THR A 301 9.43 8.17 19.77
N SER A 302 9.70 9.46 19.55
CA SER A 302 9.45 10.54 20.51
C SER A 302 8.62 11.69 19.94
N SER A 303 8.44 11.75 18.62
CA SER A 303 7.69 12.81 17.96
C SER A 303 6.86 12.26 16.79
N SER A 304 5.97 13.10 16.25
CA SER A 304 5.21 12.75 15.06
C SER A 304 6.06 12.84 13.81
N MET A 305 5.87 11.88 12.91
CA MET A 305 6.44 11.81 11.58
C MET A 305 5.34 12.16 10.57
N LYS A 306 5.69 12.97 9.57
CA LYS A 306 4.79 13.37 8.49
C LYS A 306 5.39 13.02 7.15
N GLY A 307 4.61 12.44 6.25
CA GLY A 307 5.10 12.05 4.93
C GLY A 307 4.28 10.91 4.36
N GLY A 308 4.86 10.12 3.46
CA GLY A 308 4.18 9.00 2.86
C GLY A 308 4.82 8.57 1.55
N VAL A 309 4.00 8.17 0.58
CA VAL A 309 4.46 7.64 -0.70
C VAL A 309 3.77 8.32 -1.88
N VAL A 310 4.54 8.61 -2.93
CA VAL A 310 4.07 9.05 -4.25
C VAL A 310 4.35 7.96 -5.27
N PHE A 311 3.34 7.56 -6.03
CA PHE A 311 3.45 6.73 -7.24
C PHE A 311 3.21 7.63 -8.45
N ASP A 312 4.26 7.89 -9.22
CA ASP A 312 4.20 8.80 -10.36
C ASP A 312 3.77 8.09 -11.64
N SER A 313 3.50 8.85 -12.71
CA SER A 313 3.02 8.31 -13.99
C SER A 313 4.10 7.59 -14.81
N SER A 314 5.36 7.65 -14.38
CA SER A 314 6.54 7.10 -15.08
C SER A 314 7.11 5.84 -14.42
N GLY A 315 6.48 5.36 -13.34
CA GLY A 315 6.99 4.21 -12.58
C GLY A 315 8.12 4.59 -11.64
N ASN A 316 8.12 5.83 -11.14
CA ASN A 316 8.89 6.19 -9.95
C ASN A 316 7.98 6.15 -8.72
N THR A 317 8.46 5.50 -7.68
CA THR A 317 7.83 5.47 -6.36
C THR A 317 8.75 6.16 -5.38
N VAL A 318 8.25 7.17 -4.68
CA VAL A 318 9.03 7.98 -3.73
C VAL A 318 8.39 7.92 -2.36
N VAL A 319 9.08 7.33 -1.40
CA VAL A 319 8.74 7.36 0.03
C VAL A 319 9.53 8.47 0.70
N PHE A 320 8.88 9.28 1.54
CA PHE A 320 9.53 10.43 2.16
C PHE A 320 8.94 10.79 3.52
N VAL A 321 9.72 11.47 4.35
CA VAL A 321 9.27 12.15 5.57
C VAL A 321 9.68 13.62 5.59
N SER A 322 8.73 14.52 5.85
CA SER A 322 8.95 15.96 5.99
C SER A 322 7.89 16.61 6.86
N ASN A 323 8.33 17.45 7.81
CA ASN A 323 7.46 18.30 8.61
C ASN A 323 6.68 19.35 7.78
N ASN A 324 7.12 19.62 6.54
CA ASN A 324 6.45 20.54 5.62
C ASN A 324 5.34 19.86 4.79
N THR A 325 5.06 18.58 5.04
CA THR A 325 3.98 17.85 4.36
C THR A 325 2.64 18.50 4.66
N SER A 326 1.96 18.98 3.60
CA SER A 326 0.62 19.52 3.69
C SER A 326 -0.45 18.44 3.47
N PHE A 327 -1.62 18.67 4.07
CA PHE A 327 -2.82 17.85 3.89
C PHE A 327 -3.96 18.64 3.22
N ASP A 328 -3.65 19.71 2.49
CA ASP A 328 -4.66 20.55 1.83
C ASP A 328 -5.51 19.79 0.81
N ASP A 329 -6.71 20.29 0.49
CA ASP A 329 -7.61 19.67 -0.51
C ASP A 329 -6.98 19.50 -1.90
N SER A 330 -6.03 20.38 -2.24
CA SER A 330 -5.29 20.32 -3.49
C SER A 330 -3.82 20.66 -3.24
N ILE A 331 -2.92 19.90 -3.83
CA ILE A 331 -1.47 20.15 -3.81
C ILE A 331 -1.02 20.37 -5.25
N SER A 332 -0.37 21.50 -5.53
CA SER A 332 0.14 21.75 -6.89
C SER A 332 1.33 20.84 -7.20
N ALA A 333 1.53 20.53 -8.49
CA ALA A 333 2.70 19.77 -8.91
C ALA A 333 4.02 20.44 -8.49
N ASP A 334 4.08 21.78 -8.58
CA ASP A 334 5.25 22.56 -8.14
C ASP A 334 5.52 22.44 -6.64
N ALA A 335 4.47 22.49 -5.81
CA ALA A 335 4.63 22.36 -4.37
C ALA A 335 5.19 20.97 -3.99
N LEU A 336 4.64 19.91 -4.58
CA LEU A 336 5.13 18.55 -4.34
C LEU A 336 6.54 18.35 -4.89
N ASN A 337 6.83 18.79 -6.11
CA ASN A 337 8.19 18.68 -6.67
C ASN A 337 9.20 19.48 -5.86
N SER A 338 8.85 20.68 -5.41
CA SER A 338 9.72 21.49 -4.55
C SER A 338 10.04 20.76 -3.25
N LEU A 339 9.04 20.13 -2.62
CA LEU A 339 9.21 19.30 -1.43
C LEU A 339 10.13 18.10 -1.70
N LEU A 340 9.88 17.34 -2.77
CA LEU A 340 10.68 16.14 -3.08
C LEU A 340 12.11 16.46 -3.55
N SER A 341 12.34 17.67 -4.07
CA SER A 341 13.66 18.17 -4.46
C SER A 341 14.44 18.83 -3.33
N SER A 342 13.83 19.07 -2.16
CA SER A 342 14.52 19.75 -1.05
C SER A 342 15.48 18.83 -0.28
N TYR A 343 15.44 17.53 -0.54
CA TYR A 343 16.34 16.56 0.07
C TYR A 343 17.65 16.50 -0.70
N ASP A 344 18.77 16.61 0.03
CA ASP A 344 20.09 16.47 -0.57
C ASP A 344 20.39 15.00 -0.92
N GLU A 345 21.42 14.76 -1.74
CA GLU A 345 21.86 13.40 -2.13
C GLU A 345 22.17 12.50 -0.93
N LYS A 346 22.66 13.07 0.18
CA LYS A 346 22.98 12.32 1.41
C LYS A 346 21.74 11.90 2.20
N GLU A 347 20.60 12.52 1.92
CA GLU A 347 19.31 12.25 2.56
C GLU A 347 18.40 11.41 1.67
N SER A 348 18.87 11.05 0.48
CA SER A 348 18.11 10.32 -0.53
C SER A 348 18.80 9.00 -0.88
N TYR A 349 18.06 7.91 -0.80
CA TYR A 349 18.44 6.64 -1.40
C TYR A 349 17.63 6.42 -2.67
N SER A 350 18.27 5.99 -3.75
CA SER A 350 17.57 5.67 -5.00
C SER A 350 18.02 4.30 -5.51
N THR A 351 17.06 3.47 -5.91
CA THR A 351 17.29 2.17 -6.54
C THR A 351 16.45 2.02 -7.80
N LYS A 352 16.84 1.09 -8.67
CA LYS A 352 16.13 0.79 -9.91
C LYS A 352 15.69 -0.67 -9.90
N LEU A 353 14.39 -0.90 -9.99
CA LEU A 353 13.84 -2.26 -10.06
C LEU A 353 14.18 -2.92 -11.39
N ALA A 354 14.27 -4.25 -11.38
CA ALA A 354 14.60 -5.04 -12.56
C ALA A 354 13.57 -4.83 -13.68
N THR A 355 14.04 -4.81 -14.92
CA THR A 355 13.15 -4.86 -16.09
C THR A 355 12.84 -6.33 -16.40
N ILE A 356 11.56 -6.71 -16.29
CA ILE A 356 11.09 -8.05 -16.66
C ILE A 356 9.94 -7.96 -17.66
N SER A 357 9.80 -8.97 -18.51
CA SER A 357 8.74 -9.02 -19.52
C SER A 357 8.12 -10.40 -19.54
N ALA A 358 6.88 -10.52 -19.06
CA ALA A 358 6.03 -11.66 -19.34
C ALA A 358 5.15 -11.35 -20.56
N THR A 359 4.91 -12.35 -21.41
CA THR A 359 3.98 -12.20 -22.53
C THR A 359 2.59 -12.65 -22.09
N ALA A 360 1.65 -11.72 -22.01
CA ALA A 360 0.23 -12.06 -21.84
C ALA A 360 -0.27 -12.84 -23.08
N PRO A 361 -1.06 -13.91 -22.91
CA PRO A 361 -1.71 -14.56 -24.05
C PRO A 361 -2.60 -13.56 -24.79
N SER A 362 -2.63 -13.63 -26.11
CA SER A 362 -3.39 -12.72 -26.99
C SER A 362 -4.92 -12.79 -26.81
N THR A 363 -5.41 -13.68 -25.95
CA THR A 363 -6.83 -13.92 -25.64
C THR A 363 -7.12 -13.72 -24.16
N THR A 364 -6.86 -12.53 -23.62
CA THR A 364 -7.39 -12.15 -22.30
C THR A 364 -8.69 -11.38 -22.50
N SER A 365 -9.81 -12.02 -22.14
CA SER A 365 -11.09 -11.33 -21.99
C SER A 365 -10.90 -10.33 -20.85
N LYS A 366 -10.72 -9.04 -21.15
CA LYS A 366 -10.91 -8.01 -20.13
C LYS A 366 -12.33 -8.18 -19.61
N SER A 367 -12.49 -8.60 -18.36
CA SER A 367 -13.74 -8.37 -17.65
C SER A 367 -13.90 -6.85 -17.62
N ASN A 368 -14.94 -6.36 -18.27
CA ASN A 368 -15.31 -4.95 -18.20
C ASN A 368 -15.78 -4.65 -16.76
N ALA A 369 -14.82 -4.49 -15.85
CA ALA A 369 -15.02 -3.61 -14.72
C ALA A 369 -15.18 -2.23 -15.36
N TYR A 370 -16.43 -1.78 -15.48
CA TYR A 370 -16.73 -0.42 -15.88
C TYR A 370 -15.96 0.47 -14.92
N ALA A 371 -14.90 1.11 -15.43
CA ALA A 371 -14.32 2.27 -14.80
C ALA A 371 -15.48 3.26 -14.63
N LEU A 372 -15.99 3.37 -13.40
CA LEU A 372 -17.00 4.38 -13.03
C LEU A 372 -16.46 5.81 -13.18
N PHE A 373 -15.20 5.95 -13.63
CA PHE A 373 -14.52 7.20 -13.91
C PHE A 373 -13.92 7.29 -15.33
N GLU A 374 -14.47 6.59 -16.32
CA GLU A 374 -14.18 6.95 -17.72
C GLU A 374 -15.05 8.09 -18.26
N ARG A 375 -14.40 8.90 -19.11
CA ARG A 375 -14.80 10.21 -19.61
C ARG A 375 -16.07 10.15 -20.46
N GLY A 376 -17.23 10.40 -19.85
CA GLY A 376 -18.51 10.56 -20.54
C GLY A 376 -19.42 11.60 -19.90
N PRO A 377 -20.53 11.99 -20.55
CA PRO A 377 -21.44 13.08 -20.15
C PRO A 377 -22.12 12.88 -18.78
N GLY A 378 -21.85 11.80 -18.07
CA GLY A 378 -22.32 11.51 -16.71
C GLY A 378 -21.86 12.50 -15.65
N LYS A 379 -20.86 13.35 -15.92
CA LYS A 379 -20.45 14.43 -14.99
C LYS A 379 -21.58 15.42 -14.69
N VAL A 380 -22.43 15.75 -15.67
CA VAL A 380 -23.53 16.71 -15.45
C VAL A 380 -24.57 16.14 -14.48
N TRP A 381 -24.83 14.83 -14.56
CA TRP A 381 -25.78 14.17 -13.66
C TRP A 381 -25.22 14.01 -12.25
N PHE A 382 -23.93 13.70 -12.11
CA PHE A 382 -23.26 13.61 -10.81
C PHE A 382 -23.26 14.96 -10.08
N TYR A 383 -22.92 16.06 -10.78
CA TYR A 383 -22.96 17.42 -10.20
C TYR A 383 -24.39 17.90 -9.94
N ALA A 384 -25.37 17.55 -10.78
CA ALA A 384 -26.77 17.88 -10.52
C ALA A 384 -27.31 17.14 -9.28
N PHE A 385 -26.90 15.88 -9.07
CA PHE A 385 -27.33 15.08 -7.93
C PHE A 385 -26.69 15.56 -6.62
N THR A 386 -25.40 15.91 -6.62
CA THR A 386 -24.72 16.49 -5.45
C THR A 386 -25.21 17.91 -5.13
N PHE A 387 -25.59 18.70 -6.13
CA PHE A 387 -26.21 20.01 -5.92
C PHE A 387 -27.64 19.88 -5.34
N LEU A 388 -28.44 18.91 -5.80
CA LEU A 388 -29.77 18.67 -5.26
C LEU A 388 -29.75 18.17 -3.80
N THR A 389 -28.78 17.31 -3.44
CA THR A 389 -28.66 16.82 -2.06
C THR A 389 -28.09 17.87 -1.11
N SER A 390 -27.20 18.76 -1.57
CA SER A 390 -26.68 19.86 -0.76
C SER A 390 -27.74 20.94 -0.52
N VAL A 391 -28.56 21.27 -1.52
CA VAL A 391 -29.71 22.18 -1.39
C VAL A 391 -30.82 21.58 -0.52
N ALA A 392 -31.08 20.27 -0.61
CA ALA A 392 -32.04 19.61 0.26
C ALA A 392 -31.60 19.61 1.74
N HIS A 393 -30.30 19.50 2.02
CA HIS A 393 -29.77 19.60 3.39
C HIS A 393 -29.84 21.02 3.97
N THR A 394 -29.81 22.06 3.13
CA THR A 394 -29.92 23.46 3.59
C THR A 394 -31.36 23.95 3.73
N ILE A 395 -32.34 23.24 3.17
CA ILE A 395 -33.76 23.60 3.24
C ILE A 395 -34.50 22.80 4.33
N LEU A 396 -33.92 21.71 4.83
CA LEU A 396 -34.54 20.83 5.84
C LEU A 396 -33.88 20.89 7.23
N PHE A 397 -33.01 21.88 7.48
CA PHE A 397 -32.51 22.26 8.80
C PHE A 397 -32.49 23.76 9.00
#